data_AF-A0A261APW7-F1
#
_entry.id   AF-A0A261APW7-F1
#
_cell.length_a   1.000
_cell.length_b   1.000
_cell.length_c   1.000
_cell.angle_alpha   90.00
_cell.angle_beta   90.00
_cell.angle_gamma   90.00
#
_symmetry.space_group_name_H-M   'P 1'
#
loop_
_entity.id
_entity.type
_entity.pdbx_description
1 polymer ?
#
loop_
_entity_poly.entity_id
_entity_poly.type
_entity_poly.pdbx_seq_one_letter_code
_entity_poly.pdbx_strand_id
1 'polypeptide(L)'
;MRSPTILLLLLASFVSLSTSTIYWLTGVEQLQVQANLILFAHENHGTDLLYELTPKGNVVDHFLHTRSAPIIRIVVQEAHETMRKDIVGVAQVQEEGRMVYLVKMTLTPSATSPTGYTMINFEKCFDCQPTNSF
;
A
#
# COMPACT_ATOMS: atom_id res chain seq x y z
N MET A 1 -33.71 28.05 -12.59
CA MET A 1 -32.41 27.78 -13.25
C MET A 1 -31.45 27.27 -12.18
N ARG A 2 -31.13 25.97 -12.16
CA ARG A 2 -30.19 25.39 -11.18
C ARG A 2 -28.78 25.82 -11.58
N SER A 3 -28.08 26.49 -10.67
CA SER A 3 -26.79 27.13 -10.98
C SER A 3 -25.72 26.07 -11.27
N PRO A 4 -25.17 26.00 -12.49
CA PRO A 4 -24.12 25.03 -12.85
C PRO A 4 -22.82 25.25 -12.05
N THR A 5 -22.64 26.43 -11.47
CA THR A 5 -21.50 26.76 -10.60
C THR A 5 -21.50 25.99 -9.29
N ILE A 6 -22.67 25.65 -8.73
CA ILE A 6 -22.75 24.86 -7.48
C ILE A 6 -22.29 23.42 -7.74
N LEU A 7 -22.63 22.87 -8.91
CA LEU A 7 -22.21 21.52 -9.30
C LEU A 7 -20.69 21.45 -9.52
N LEU A 8 -20.11 22.48 -10.14
CA LEU A 8 -18.65 22.58 -10.36
C LEU A 8 -17.88 22.74 -9.04
N LEU A 9 -18.39 23.53 -8.10
CA LEU A 9 -17.79 23.69 -6.77
C LEU A 9 -17.89 22.39 -5.95
N LEU A 10 -19.01 21.67 -6.04
CA LEU A 10 -19.15 20.35 -5.42
C LEU A 10 -18.16 19.36 -6.01
N LEU A 11 -18.06 19.25 -7.35
CA LEU A 11 -17.05 18.38 -7.99
C LEU A 11 -15.61 18.75 -7.57
N ALA A 12 -15.27 20.03 -7.51
CA ALA A 12 -13.94 20.47 -7.09
C ALA A 12 -13.67 20.12 -5.61
N SER A 13 -14.68 20.19 -4.73
CA SER A 13 -14.55 19.79 -3.33
C SER A 13 -14.38 18.28 -3.18
N PHE A 14 -15.11 17.46 -3.93
CA PHE A 14 -14.97 16.00 -3.87
C PHE A 14 -13.62 15.51 -4.42
N VAL A 15 -13.10 16.15 -5.47
CA VAL A 15 -11.78 15.81 -6.04
C VAL A 15 -10.62 16.24 -5.12
N SER A 16 -10.77 17.33 -4.35
CA SER A 16 -9.75 17.78 -3.39
C SER A 16 -9.83 17.05 -2.03
N LEU A 17 -11.01 16.55 -1.66
CA LEU A 17 -11.19 15.68 -0.50
C LEU A 17 -10.62 14.28 -0.73
N SER A 18 -10.76 13.72 -1.94
CA SER A 18 -10.22 12.38 -2.26
C SER A 18 -8.70 12.32 -2.29
N THR A 19 -8.01 13.42 -2.63
CA THR A 19 -6.53 13.50 -2.58
C THR A 19 -5.98 13.63 -1.16
N SER A 20 -6.83 13.89 -0.16
CA SER A 20 -6.41 14.24 1.21
C SER A 20 -6.74 13.16 2.25
N THR A 21 -7.40 12.06 1.85
CA THR A 21 -8.09 11.15 2.77
C THR A 21 -7.18 10.19 3.57
N ILE A 22 -5.87 10.13 3.30
CA ILE A 22 -4.97 9.12 3.91
C ILE A 22 -4.11 9.69 5.06
N TYR A 23 -4.04 11.01 5.22
CA TYR A 23 -3.20 11.64 6.25
C TYR A 23 -3.59 11.26 7.70
N TRP A 24 -4.83 10.81 7.93
CA TRP A 24 -5.34 10.48 9.26
C TRP A 24 -5.18 9.01 9.66
N LEU A 25 -4.74 8.15 8.73
CA LEU A 25 -4.59 6.73 8.99
C LEU A 25 -3.33 6.47 9.82
N THR A 26 -3.41 5.55 10.78
CA THR A 26 -2.22 5.04 11.45
C THR A 26 -1.30 4.35 10.44
N GLY A 27 0.00 4.22 10.74
CA GLY A 27 0.93 3.51 9.85
C GLY A 27 0.46 2.08 9.50
N VAL A 28 -0.27 1.44 10.42
CA VAL A 28 -0.83 0.09 10.22
C VAL A 28 -1.91 0.12 9.14
N GLU A 29 -2.85 1.06 9.25
CA GLU A 29 -3.93 1.23 8.29
C GLU A 29 -3.39 1.66 6.91
N GLN A 30 -2.40 2.55 6.86
CA GLN A 30 -1.77 2.97 5.61
C GLN A 30 -1.11 1.80 4.88
N LEU A 31 -0.33 0.98 5.60
CA LEU A 31 0.26 -0.24 5.04
C LEU A 31 -0.81 -1.25 4.60
N GLN A 32 -1.87 -1.41 5.38
CA GLN A 32 -2.94 -2.36 5.06
C GLN A 32 -3.69 -1.93 3.79
N VAL A 33 -4.01 -0.65 3.66
CA VAL A 33 -4.65 -0.08 2.47
C VAL A 33 -3.74 -0.25 1.25
N GLN A 34 -2.45 0.08 1.37
CA GLN A 34 -1.51 -0.07 0.25
C GLN A 34 -1.41 -1.54 -0.20
N ALA A 35 -1.25 -2.47 0.75
CA ALA A 35 -1.15 -3.90 0.45
C ALA A 35 -2.41 -4.41 -0.25
N ASN A 36 -3.60 -4.01 0.21
CA ASN A 36 -4.86 -4.39 -0.40
C ASN A 36 -5.01 -3.84 -1.83
N LEU A 37 -4.62 -2.58 -2.05
CA LEU A 37 -4.69 -1.94 -3.37
C LEU A 37 -3.73 -2.61 -4.36
N ILE A 38 -2.52 -2.95 -3.93
CA ILE A 38 -1.54 -3.67 -4.75
C ILE A 38 -2.08 -5.04 -5.16
N LEU A 39 -2.64 -5.80 -4.21
CA LEU A 39 -3.26 -7.10 -4.52
C LEU A 39 -4.42 -6.95 -5.48
N PHE A 40 -5.32 -6.01 -5.22
CA PHE A 40 -6.46 -5.72 -6.10
C PHE A 40 -6.00 -5.39 -7.52
N ALA A 41 -5.04 -4.48 -7.67
CA ALA A 41 -4.50 -4.09 -8.98
C ALA A 41 -3.86 -5.27 -9.70
N HIS A 42 -3.10 -6.10 -8.99
CA HIS A 42 -2.48 -7.30 -9.55
C HIS A 42 -3.51 -8.33 -10.02
N GLU A 43 -4.49 -8.67 -9.18
CA GLU A 43 -5.54 -9.67 -9.46
C GLU A 43 -6.48 -9.23 -10.59
N ASN A 44 -6.72 -7.93 -10.74
CA ASN A 44 -7.58 -7.37 -11.80
C ASN A 44 -6.79 -6.92 -13.04
N HIS A 45 -5.50 -7.25 -13.14
CA HIS A 45 -4.63 -6.85 -14.26
C HIS A 45 -4.57 -5.33 -14.52
N GLY A 46 -4.76 -4.52 -13.47
CA GLY A 46 -4.66 -3.07 -13.50
C GLY A 46 -3.21 -2.60 -13.46
N THR A 47 -2.48 -2.74 -14.56
CA THR A 47 -1.03 -2.46 -14.64
C THR A 47 -0.66 -1.03 -14.27
N ASP A 48 -1.50 -0.06 -14.66
CA ASP A 48 -1.22 1.36 -14.43
C ASP A 48 -1.25 1.66 -12.92
N LEU A 49 -2.36 1.28 -12.26
CA LEU A 49 -2.50 1.41 -10.81
C LEU A 49 -1.42 0.61 -10.05
N LEU A 50 -1.10 -0.60 -10.53
CA LEU A 50 -0.06 -1.41 -9.90
C LEU A 50 1.28 -0.66 -9.89
N TYR A 51 1.68 -0.07 -11.02
CA TYR A 51 2.96 0.63 -11.11
C TYR A 51 2.98 2.03 -10.49
N GLU A 52 1.80 2.63 -10.24
CA GLU A 52 1.68 3.81 -9.38
C GLU A 52 1.88 3.47 -7.89
N LEU A 53 1.52 2.25 -7.45
CA LEU A 53 1.60 1.81 -6.06
C LEU A 53 2.90 1.08 -5.72
N THR A 54 3.53 0.44 -6.71
CA THR A 54 4.79 -0.28 -6.58
C THR A 54 5.68 -0.05 -7.81
N PRO A 55 6.90 0.50 -7.67
CA PRO A 55 7.80 0.71 -8.80
C PRO A 55 8.04 -0.56 -9.61
N LYS A 56 7.94 -0.46 -10.94
CA LYS A 56 8.17 -1.60 -11.84
C LYS A 56 9.55 -2.21 -11.64
N GLY A 57 9.62 -3.55 -11.61
CA GLY A 57 10.86 -4.29 -11.45
C GLY A 57 11.45 -4.26 -10.04
N ASN A 58 10.74 -3.70 -9.06
CA ASN A 58 11.16 -3.76 -7.67
C ASN A 58 10.91 -5.15 -7.05
N VAL A 59 11.29 -5.28 -5.78
CA VAL A 59 11.14 -6.54 -5.01
C VAL A 59 9.68 -6.99 -4.93
N VAL A 60 8.74 -6.04 -4.80
CA VAL A 60 7.31 -6.32 -4.69
C VAL A 60 6.74 -6.85 -6.01
N ASP A 61 7.07 -6.20 -7.13
CA ASP A 61 6.68 -6.61 -8.48
C ASP A 61 7.22 -8.02 -8.79
N HIS A 62 8.48 -8.28 -8.47
CA HIS A 62 9.07 -9.61 -8.61
C HIS A 62 8.38 -10.64 -7.71
N PHE A 63 8.10 -10.30 -6.45
CA PHE A 63 7.41 -11.19 -5.51
C PHE A 63 6.01 -11.58 -6.00
N LEU A 64 5.25 -10.63 -6.55
CA LEU A 64 3.92 -10.89 -7.10
C LEU A 64 3.96 -11.79 -8.34
N HIS A 65 4.99 -11.68 -9.18
CA HIS A 65 5.07 -12.45 -10.44
C HIS A 65 5.74 -13.83 -10.31
N THR A 66 6.55 -14.06 -9.28
CA THR A 66 7.30 -15.33 -9.08
C THR A 66 6.64 -16.32 -8.13
N ARG A 67 5.52 -15.93 -7.52
CA ARG A 67 4.74 -16.78 -6.62
C ARG A 67 4.06 -17.93 -7.38
N SER A 68 3.99 -19.10 -6.75
CA SER A 68 3.37 -20.31 -7.33
C SER A 68 1.96 -20.61 -6.78
N ALA A 69 1.43 -19.77 -5.89
CA ALA A 69 0.10 -19.87 -5.30
C ALA A 69 -0.51 -18.46 -5.21
N PRO A 70 -1.83 -18.25 -5.15
CA PRO A 70 -2.46 -16.94 -4.91
C PRO A 70 -2.33 -16.46 -3.45
N ILE A 71 -2.35 -15.13 -3.21
CA ILE A 71 -2.42 -14.56 -1.85
C ILE A 71 -3.89 -14.54 -1.49
N ILE A 72 -4.24 -15.12 -0.35
CA ILE A 72 -5.60 -15.05 0.19
C ILE A 72 -5.74 -13.77 1.01
N ARG A 73 -4.72 -13.46 1.81
CA ARG A 73 -4.80 -12.38 2.79
C ARG A 73 -3.44 -11.83 3.17
N ILE A 74 -3.38 -10.52 3.35
CA ILE A 74 -2.28 -9.82 4.04
C ILE A 74 -2.89 -9.12 5.26
N VAL A 75 -2.29 -9.31 6.44
CA VAL A 75 -2.72 -8.67 7.69
C VAL A 75 -1.54 -7.95 8.34
N VAL A 76 -1.56 -6.63 8.30
CA VAL A 76 -0.55 -5.80 8.98
C VAL A 76 -0.72 -5.94 10.48
N GLN A 77 0.36 -6.29 11.17
CA GLN A 77 0.39 -6.48 12.62
C GLN A 77 0.83 -5.20 13.31
N GLU A 78 1.87 -4.56 12.78
CA GLU A 78 2.50 -3.39 13.35
C GLU A 78 3.10 -2.51 12.26
N ALA A 79 3.20 -1.24 12.56
CA ALA A 79 3.82 -0.25 11.69
C ALA A 79 4.27 0.95 12.51
N HIS A 80 5.34 1.58 12.08
CA HIS A 80 5.81 2.86 12.61
C HIS A 80 6.25 3.77 11.47
N GLU A 81 6.05 5.07 11.68
CA GLU A 81 6.58 6.10 10.79
C GLU A 81 7.99 6.48 11.24
N THR A 82 8.91 6.59 10.30
CA THR A 82 10.30 7.01 10.54
C THR A 82 10.43 8.54 10.45
N MET A 83 11.57 9.10 10.87
CA MET A 83 11.84 10.54 10.70
C MET A 83 11.80 11.03 9.24
N ARG A 84 11.97 10.13 8.26
CA ARG A 84 11.89 10.44 6.83
C ARG A 84 10.48 10.31 6.25
N LYS A 85 9.47 10.06 7.10
CA LYS A 85 8.09 9.74 6.73
C LYS A 85 7.94 8.43 5.96
N ASP A 86 8.95 7.56 5.98
CA ASP A 86 8.77 6.19 5.54
C ASP A 86 7.92 5.45 6.59
N ILE A 87 7.01 4.59 6.14
CA ILE A 87 6.21 3.74 7.03
C ILE A 87 6.76 2.33 6.91
N VAL A 88 7.31 1.81 8.00
CA VAL A 88 7.87 0.46 8.06
C VAL A 88 6.98 -0.39 8.93
N GLY A 89 6.64 -1.58 8.47
CA GLY A 89 5.78 -2.47 9.22
C GLY A 89 5.95 -3.93 8.87
N VAL A 90 5.26 -4.76 9.64
CA VAL A 90 5.29 -6.22 9.54
C VAL A 90 3.88 -6.71 9.27
N ALA A 91 3.74 -7.62 8.31
CA ALA A 91 2.46 -8.27 8.03
C ALA A 91 2.58 -9.79 7.97
N GLN A 92 1.47 -10.45 8.29
CA GLN A 92 1.26 -11.85 8.01
C GLN A 92 0.69 -12.00 6.60
N VAL A 93 1.26 -12.91 5.83
CA VAL A 93 0.81 -13.27 4.48
C VAL A 93 0.33 -14.70 4.49
N GLN A 94 -0.90 -14.89 4.02
CA GLN A 94 -1.51 -16.20 3.82
C GLN A 94 -1.64 -16.46 2.32
N GLU A 95 -1.02 -17.55 1.85
CA GLU A 95 -1.17 -18.05 0.48
C GLU A 95 -2.04 -19.31 0.48
N GLU A 96 -2.70 -19.56 -0.65
CA GLU A 96 -3.52 -20.76 -0.80
C GLU A 96 -2.70 -22.05 -0.67
N GLY A 97 -3.14 -22.95 0.20
CA GLY A 97 -2.48 -24.24 0.45
C GLY A 97 -1.12 -24.14 1.14
N ARG A 98 -0.77 -23.00 1.75
CA ARG A 98 0.55 -22.76 2.37
C ARG A 98 0.47 -22.24 3.80
N MET A 99 1.58 -22.42 4.51
CA MET A 99 1.77 -21.87 5.86
C MET A 99 1.83 -20.34 5.81
N VAL A 100 1.25 -19.71 6.83
CA VAL A 100 1.34 -18.27 7.04
C VAL A 100 2.79 -17.89 7.34
N TYR A 101 3.27 -16.80 6.75
CA TYR A 101 4.61 -16.27 6.99
C TYR A 101 4.59 -14.76 7.18
N LEU A 102 5.67 -14.23 7.76
CA LEU A 102 5.82 -12.79 7.99
C LEU A 102 6.58 -12.13 6.84
N VAL A 103 6.22 -10.89 6.56
CA VAL A 103 6.93 -10.01 5.63
C VAL A 103 7.18 -8.65 6.27
N LYS A 104 8.35 -8.08 5.98
CA LYS A 104 8.65 -6.67 6.24
C LYS A 104 8.25 -5.85 5.02
N MET A 105 7.52 -4.78 5.27
CA MET A 105 7.08 -3.84 4.24
C MET A 105 7.60 -2.44 4.52
N THR A 106 7.81 -1.68 3.46
CA THR A 106 8.21 -0.27 3.56
C THR A 106 7.47 0.55 2.52
N LEU A 107 6.76 1.56 3.01
CA LEU A 107 6.18 2.62 2.20
C LEU A 107 7.10 3.83 2.22
N THR A 108 7.37 4.39 1.05
CA THR A 108 8.11 5.64 0.89
C THR A 108 7.20 6.69 0.26
N PRO A 109 7.20 7.94 0.78
CA PRO A 109 6.41 9.03 0.22
C PRO A 109 6.65 9.19 -1.28
N SER A 110 5.57 9.35 -2.04
CA SER A 110 5.61 9.55 -3.48
C SER A 110 4.48 10.47 -3.92
N ALA A 111 4.83 11.58 -4.57
CA ALA A 111 3.86 12.52 -5.13
C ALA A 111 3.11 11.97 -6.36
N THR A 112 3.61 10.90 -6.98
CA THR A 112 3.00 10.29 -8.16
C THR A 112 2.08 9.13 -7.82
N SER A 113 2.08 8.67 -6.56
CA SER A 113 1.18 7.61 -6.12
C SER A 113 -0.19 8.19 -5.73
N PRO A 114 -1.31 7.54 -6.11
CA PRO A 114 -2.65 7.96 -5.70
C PRO A 114 -2.86 7.89 -4.17
N THR A 115 -2.02 7.14 -3.44
CA THR A 115 -2.08 7.07 -1.98
C THR A 115 -1.10 8.02 -1.28
N GLY A 116 -0.25 8.72 -2.05
CA GLY A 116 0.88 9.48 -1.52
C GLY A 116 2.09 8.62 -1.15
N TYR A 117 2.03 7.30 -1.35
CA TYR A 117 3.09 6.36 -0.99
C TYR A 117 3.31 5.28 -2.04
N THR A 118 4.55 4.82 -2.17
CA THR A 118 4.90 3.62 -2.95
C THR A 118 5.45 2.55 -2.04
N MET A 119 5.10 1.29 -2.30
CA MET A 119 5.69 0.16 -1.58
C MET A 119 7.00 -0.24 -2.27
N ILE A 120 8.12 -0.07 -1.57
CA ILE A 120 9.46 -0.34 -2.11
C ILE A 120 10.03 -1.66 -1.62
N ASN A 121 9.52 -2.20 -0.51
CA ASN A 121 9.98 -3.45 0.06
C ASN A 121 8.80 -4.37 0.46
N PHE A 122 8.98 -5.68 0.24
CA PHE A 122 8.08 -6.76 0.61
C PHE A 122 8.90 -8.05 0.77
N GLU A 123 9.64 -8.14 1.87
CA GLU A 123 10.63 -9.21 2.10
C GLU A 123 10.15 -10.20 3.16
N LYS A 124 10.21 -11.50 2.87
CA LYS A 124 9.92 -12.54 3.86
C LYS A 124 10.92 -12.47 5.01
N CYS A 125 10.43 -12.56 6.24
CA CYS A 125 11.25 -12.59 7.44
C CYS A 125 10.84 -13.73 8.38
N PHE A 126 11.83 -14.30 9.07
CA PHE A 126 11.62 -15.36 10.06
C PHE A 126 11.42 -14.80 11.47
N ASP A 127 12.02 -13.65 11.77
CA ASP A 127 11.84 -12.89 13.00
C ASP A 127 11.98 -11.39 12.69
N CYS A 128 10.87 -10.77 12.26
CA CYS A 128 10.83 -9.33 12.05
C CYS A 128 10.66 -8.66 13.43
N GLN A 129 11.75 -8.22 14.06
CA GLN A 129 11.63 -7.19 15.08
C GLN A 129 11.55 -5.81 14.43
N PRO A 130 10.72 -4.89 14.95
CA PRO A 130 10.77 -3.50 14.52
C PRO A 130 12.15 -2.97 14.87
N THR A 131 12.95 -2.63 13.86
CA THR A 131 14.21 -1.93 14.06
C THR A 131 13.88 -0.55 14.63
N ASN A 132 13.91 -0.41 15.95
CA ASN A 132 13.91 0.87 16.65
C ASN A 132 15.20 1.62 16.31
N SER A 133 15.28 2.19 15.11
CA SER A 133 16.29 3.20 14.81
C SER A 133 15.78 4.53 15.34
N PHE A 134 16.28 4.88 16.52
CA PHE A 134 16.13 6.16 17.21
C PHE A 134 16.52 7.36 16.33
#